data_AF-A0A3T1D5E6-F1
#
_entry.id   AF-A0A3T1D5E6-F1
#
_cell.length_a   1.000
_cell.length_b   1.000
_cell.length_c   1.000
_cell.angle_alpha   90.00
_cell.angle_beta   90.00
_cell.angle_gamma   90.00
#
_symmetry.space_group_name_H-M   'P 1'
#
loop_
_entity.id
_entity.type
_entity.pdbx_description
1 polymer ?
#
loop_
_entity_poly.entity_id
_entity_poly.type
_entity_poly.pdbx_seq_one_letter_code
_entity_poly.pdbx_strand_id
1 'polypeptide(L)'
;MNVKSVQPVSDYFKAMQPCKDAREMKDQPRLTSIRNTLMLGKKLRTEEMDYLQRNNPNLHDQAMSLSMERQAYEDALQHSRSKADANSYNTFKLMQIAGQLKHGGSEELLMRTNAIQEAHRDFVRSSKYASLR
;
A
#
# COMPACT_ATOMS: atom_id res chain seq x y z
N MET A 1 -24.82 -59.38 -24.82
CA MET A 1 -23.51 -58.73 -25.12
C MET A 1 -23.80 -57.58 -26.07
N ASN A 2 -23.43 -56.32 -25.91
CA ASN A 2 -22.31 -55.69 -25.21
C ASN A 2 -22.73 -54.25 -24.85
N VAL A 3 -22.67 -53.89 -23.56
CA VAL A 3 -22.98 -52.54 -23.06
C VAL A 3 -21.83 -51.63 -23.47
N LYS A 4 -22.03 -50.74 -24.45
CA LYS A 4 -21.02 -49.73 -24.80
C LYS A 4 -20.97 -48.72 -23.65
N SER A 5 -19.92 -48.80 -22.85
CA SER A 5 -19.64 -47.86 -21.76
C SER A 5 -19.50 -46.46 -22.35
N VAL A 6 -20.48 -45.60 -22.09
CA VAL A 6 -20.35 -44.17 -22.35
C VAL A 6 -19.47 -43.61 -21.24
N GLN A 7 -18.28 -43.13 -21.60
CA GLN A 7 -17.34 -42.49 -20.69
C GLN A 7 -18.07 -41.34 -19.95
N PRO A 8 -17.89 -41.19 -18.63
CA PRO A 8 -18.65 -40.22 -17.85
C PRO A 8 -18.29 -38.78 -18.27
N VAL A 9 -19.32 -37.94 -18.44
CA VAL A 9 -19.23 -36.49 -18.75
C VAL A 9 -18.31 -35.73 -17.78
N SER A 10 -18.02 -36.32 -16.62
CA SER A 10 -17.02 -35.92 -15.63
C SER A 10 -15.65 -35.59 -16.25
N ASP A 11 -15.19 -36.36 -17.24
CA ASP A 11 -13.85 -36.20 -17.80
C ASP A 11 -13.75 -34.96 -18.71
N TYR A 12 -14.88 -34.51 -19.27
CA TYR A 12 -14.93 -33.29 -20.09
C TYR A 12 -14.84 -32.01 -19.26
N PHE A 13 -15.36 -32.01 -18.03
CA PHE A 13 -15.25 -30.87 -17.11
C PHE A 13 -13.82 -30.72 -16.55
N LYS A 14 -13.04 -31.80 -16.50
CA LYS A 14 -11.66 -31.79 -16.00
C LYS A 14 -10.65 -31.23 -17.01
N ALA A 15 -11.00 -31.18 -18.30
CA ALA A 15 -10.13 -30.73 -19.39
C ALA A 15 -10.30 -29.22 -19.75
N MET A 16 -11.28 -28.52 -19.16
CA MET A 16 -11.54 -27.09 -19.41
C MET A 16 -11.22 -26.17 -18.21
N GLN A 17 -10.28 -26.56 -17.35
CA GLN A 17 -9.58 -25.56 -16.53
C GLN A 17 -8.21 -25.27 -17.16
N PRO A 18 -8.00 -24.11 -17.79
CA PRO A 18 -6.64 -23.67 -18.06
C PRO A 18 -5.96 -23.41 -16.72
N CYS A 19 -5.06 -24.30 -16.31
CA CYS A 19 -4.10 -24.03 -15.24
C CYS A 19 -3.17 -22.89 -15.66
N LYS A 20 -3.56 -21.65 -15.37
CA LYS A 20 -2.64 -20.50 -15.37
C LYS A 20 -2.12 -20.14 -13.97
N ASP A 21 -2.69 -20.64 -12.88
CA ASP A 21 -2.64 -19.87 -11.63
C ASP A 21 -1.86 -20.51 -10.45
N ALA A 22 -0.98 -21.48 -10.68
CA ALA A 22 -0.12 -21.97 -9.58
C ALA A 22 0.90 -20.92 -9.11
N ARG A 23 1.26 -19.96 -9.98
CA ARG A 23 2.09 -18.79 -9.63
C ARG A 23 1.22 -17.66 -9.08
N GLU A 24 0.10 -17.35 -9.72
CA GLU A 24 -0.84 -16.33 -9.26
C GLU A 24 -1.34 -16.59 -7.82
N MET A 25 -1.65 -17.85 -7.46
CA MET A 25 -2.05 -18.21 -6.08
C MET A 25 -0.94 -18.02 -5.03
N LYS A 26 0.34 -18.12 -5.40
CA LYS A 26 1.48 -17.93 -4.46
C LYS A 26 1.90 -16.47 -4.33
N ASP A 27 1.66 -15.66 -5.35
CA ASP A 27 2.02 -14.24 -5.37
C ASP A 27 0.94 -13.33 -4.74
N GLN A 28 -0.32 -13.80 -4.72
CA GLN A 28 -1.46 -13.19 -4.02
C GLN A 28 -1.21 -12.90 -2.52
N PRO A 29 -0.72 -13.83 -1.68
CA PRO A 29 -0.50 -13.56 -0.27
C PRO A 29 0.58 -12.49 -0.04
N ARG A 30 1.64 -12.47 -0.86
CA ARG A 30 2.71 -11.48 -0.74
C ARG A 30 2.25 -10.09 -1.19
N LEU A 31 1.54 -9.99 -2.32
CA LEU A 31 0.93 -8.72 -2.75
C LEU A 31 -0.06 -8.18 -1.72
N THR A 32 -0.87 -9.06 -1.12
CA THR A 32 -1.84 -8.69 -0.08
C THR A 32 -1.12 -8.18 1.18
N SER A 33 -0.04 -8.83 1.60
CA SER A 33 0.78 -8.38 2.73
C SER A 33 1.41 -7.00 2.49
N ILE A 34 1.91 -6.75 1.28
CA ILE A 34 2.47 -5.45 0.89
C ILE A 34 1.37 -4.38 0.89
N ARG A 35 0.20 -4.67 0.30
CA ARG A 35 -0.95 -3.76 0.30
C ARG A 35 -1.40 -3.42 1.71
N ASN A 36 -1.47 -4.41 2.60
CA ASN A 36 -1.79 -4.21 4.01
C ASN A 36 -0.74 -3.32 4.70
N THR A 37 0.54 -3.48 4.38
CA THR A 37 1.61 -2.62 4.92
C THR A 37 1.43 -1.16 4.49
N LEU A 38 1.09 -0.92 3.21
CA LEU A 38 0.75 0.42 2.71
C LEU A 38 -0.52 0.98 3.35
N MET A 39 -1.54 0.14 3.55
CA MET A 39 -2.78 0.51 4.24
C MET A 39 -2.54 0.87 5.71
N LEU A 40 -1.51 0.33 6.35
CA LEU A 40 -1.08 0.73 7.69
C LEU A 40 -0.22 2.01 7.68
N GLY A 41 0.07 2.58 6.50
CA GLY A 41 0.92 3.77 6.36
C GLY A 41 2.41 3.53 6.54
N LYS A 42 2.84 2.26 6.59
CA LYS A 42 4.23 1.88 6.87
C LYS A 42 5.09 1.90 5.59
N LYS A 43 6.38 2.20 5.76
CA LYS A 43 7.36 2.12 4.68
C LYS A 43 7.56 0.65 4.28
N LEU A 44 7.56 0.38 2.98
CA LEU A 44 7.91 -0.94 2.46
C LEU A 44 9.41 -1.19 2.62
N ARG A 45 9.78 -2.45 2.84
CA ARG A 45 11.17 -2.89 2.80
C ARG A 45 11.68 -2.90 1.36
N THR A 46 13.00 -2.83 1.17
CA THR A 46 13.62 -2.88 -0.17
C THR A 46 13.17 -4.13 -0.94
N GLU A 47 13.13 -5.29 -0.28
CA GLU A 47 12.66 -6.55 -0.89
C GLU A 47 11.18 -6.53 -1.32
N GLU A 48 10.34 -5.71 -0.67
CA GLU A 48 8.92 -5.54 -1.00
C GLU A 48 8.78 -4.58 -2.19
N MET A 49 9.57 -3.51 -2.24
CA MET A 49 9.65 -2.61 -3.41
C MET A 49 10.16 -3.35 -4.65
N ASP A 50 11.27 -4.08 -4.55
CA ASP A 50 11.82 -4.88 -5.65
C ASP A 50 10.82 -5.92 -6.17
N TYR A 51 10.03 -6.50 -5.27
CA TYR A 51 8.97 -7.42 -5.64
C TYR A 51 7.84 -6.71 -6.39
N LEU A 52 7.39 -5.54 -5.94
CA LEU A 52 6.38 -4.76 -6.67
C LEU A 52 6.87 -4.37 -8.06
N GLN A 53 8.14 -3.95 -8.20
CA GLN A 53 8.70 -3.57 -9.49
C GLN A 53 8.57 -4.69 -10.54
N ARG A 54 8.71 -5.95 -10.11
CA ARG A 54 8.66 -7.12 -11.00
C ARG A 54 7.26 -7.69 -11.22
N ASN A 55 6.38 -7.58 -10.23
CA ASN A 55 5.09 -8.30 -10.20
C ASN A 55 3.87 -7.39 -10.28
N ASN A 56 3.98 -6.12 -9.88
CA ASN A 56 2.91 -5.14 -9.97
C ASN A 56 3.46 -3.70 -10.09
N PRO A 57 3.88 -3.29 -11.30
CA PRO A 57 4.48 -1.98 -11.55
C PRO A 57 3.58 -0.79 -11.16
N ASN A 58 2.26 -0.92 -11.32
CA ASN A 58 1.32 0.12 -10.94
C ASN A 58 1.34 0.37 -9.41
N LEU A 59 1.32 -0.70 -8.62
CA LEU A 59 1.41 -0.59 -7.16
C LEU A 59 2.81 -0.15 -6.71
N HIS A 60 3.87 -0.51 -7.45
CA HIS A 60 5.21 0.00 -7.23
C HIS A 60 5.26 1.52 -7.36
N ASP A 61 4.72 2.08 -8.44
CA ASP A 61 4.75 3.53 -8.69
C ASP A 61 3.93 4.29 -7.64
N GLN A 62 2.79 3.72 -7.24
CA GLN A 62 2.01 4.25 -6.12
C GLN A 62 2.80 4.21 -4.80
N ALA A 63 3.46 3.09 -4.48
CA ALA A 63 4.29 2.97 -3.28
C ALA A 63 5.48 3.93 -3.28
N MET A 64 6.08 4.17 -4.45
CA MET A 64 7.16 5.14 -4.62
C MET A 64 6.66 6.57 -4.36
N SER A 65 5.52 6.94 -4.94
CA SER A 65 4.88 8.24 -4.70
C SER A 65 4.56 8.46 -3.22
N LEU A 66 3.98 7.44 -2.56
CA LEU A 66 3.73 7.44 -1.11
C LEU A 66 5.01 7.66 -0.30
N SER A 67 6.09 6.96 -0.67
CA SER A 67 7.38 7.08 0.02
C SER A 67 7.98 8.47 -0.14
N MET A 68 7.92 9.06 -1.33
CA MET A 68 8.41 10.41 -1.60
C MET A 68 7.59 11.47 -0.85
N GLU A 69 6.27 11.38 -0.90
CA GLU A 69 5.38 12.31 -0.19
C GLU A 69 5.58 12.23 1.33
N ARG A 70 5.71 11.02 1.88
CA ARG A 70 6.01 10.80 3.28
C ARG A 70 7.36 11.38 3.68
N GLN A 71 8.40 11.17 2.87
CA GLN A 71 9.74 11.70 3.16
C GLN A 71 9.73 13.23 3.19
N ALA A 72 9.10 13.87 2.20
CA ALA A 72 8.97 15.33 2.17
C ALA A 72 8.22 15.87 3.41
N TYR A 73 7.21 15.15 3.88
CA TYR A 73 6.51 15.47 5.11
C TYR A 73 7.39 15.32 6.37
N GLU A 74 8.14 14.21 6.48
CA GLU A 74 9.09 13.98 7.56
C GLU A 74 10.18 15.08 7.61
N ASP A 75 10.71 15.47 6.46
CA ASP A 75 11.71 16.53 6.34
C ASP A 75 11.13 17.88 6.79
N ALA A 76 9.89 18.20 6.40
CA ALA A 76 9.21 19.40 6.84
C ALA A 76 8.99 19.41 8.37
N LEU A 77 8.67 18.27 8.98
CA LEU A 77 8.50 18.16 10.42
C LEU A 77 9.80 18.47 11.19
N GLN A 78 10.97 18.08 10.66
CA GLN A 78 12.26 18.42 11.29
C GLN A 78 12.50 19.93 11.43
N HIS A 79 11.87 20.73 10.58
CA HIS A 79 11.96 22.19 10.57
C HIS A 79 10.86 22.90 11.37
N SER A 80 9.96 22.13 12.03
CA SER A 80 8.92 22.70 12.88
C SER A 80 9.52 23.47 14.06
N ARG A 81 9.00 24.67 14.36
CA ARG A 81 9.53 25.53 15.44
C ARG A 81 8.82 25.31 16.77
N SER A 82 7.61 24.78 16.75
CA SER A 82 6.80 24.48 17.92
C SER A 82 5.97 23.21 17.71
N LYS A 83 5.43 22.65 18.81
CA LYS A 83 4.46 21.55 18.72
C LYS A 83 3.19 21.96 17.97
N ALA A 84 2.76 23.20 18.14
CA ALA A 84 1.59 23.75 17.45
C ALA A 84 1.84 23.87 15.93
N ASP A 85 3.03 24.25 15.51
CA ASP A 85 3.42 24.33 14.09
C ASP A 85 3.34 22.95 13.44
N ALA A 86 3.91 21.93 14.08
CA ALA A 86 3.87 20.56 13.60
C ALA A 86 2.43 20.04 13.46
N ASN A 87 1.57 20.31 14.45
CA ASN A 87 0.16 19.92 14.39
C ASN A 87 -0.62 20.67 13.32
N SER A 88 -0.33 21.97 13.13
CA SER A 88 -0.96 22.79 12.09
C SER A 88 -0.57 22.30 10.70
N TYR A 89 0.70 21.93 10.52
CA TYR A 89 1.20 21.35 9.29
C TYR A 89 0.55 19.99 8.98
N ASN A 90 0.39 19.13 9.99
CA ASN A 90 -0.35 17.87 9.85
C ASN A 90 -1.79 18.11 9.37
N THR A 91 -2.53 19.02 10.02
CA THR A 91 -3.90 19.37 9.63
C THR A 91 -3.97 19.89 8.20
N PHE A 92 -3.05 20.78 7.82
CA PHE A 92 -2.97 21.30 6.46
C PHE A 92 -2.72 20.18 5.44
N LYS A 93 -1.79 19.26 5.75
CA LYS A 93 -1.45 18.14 4.85
C LYS A 93 -2.64 17.19 4.67
N LEU A 94 -3.35 16.86 5.75
CA LEU A 94 -4.55 16.02 5.68
C LEU A 94 -5.68 16.69 4.88
N MET A 95 -5.87 18.00 5.03
CA MET A 95 -6.83 18.75 4.22
C MET A 95 -6.44 18.78 2.74
N GLN A 96 -5.15 18.89 2.42
CA GLN A 96 -4.65 18.80 1.06
C GLN A 96 -4.96 17.43 0.43
N ILE A 97 -4.75 16.34 1.17
CA ILE A 97 -5.07 14.97 0.70
C ILE A 97 -6.58 14.83 0.48
N ALA A 98 -7.41 15.29 1.44
CA ALA A 98 -8.86 15.25 1.30
C ALA A 98 -9.37 16.09 0.10
N GLY A 99 -8.72 17.21 -0.20
CA GLY A 99 -9.05 18.02 -1.39
C GLY A 99 -8.82 17.31 -2.72
N GLN A 100 -8.04 16.22 -2.74
CA GLN A 100 -7.70 15.44 -3.94
C GLN A 100 -8.65 14.26 -4.17
N LEU A 101 -9.79 14.21 -3.47
CA LEU A 101 -10.85 13.21 -3.64
C LEU A 101 -11.31 13.01 -5.10
N LYS A 102 -11.16 14.02 -5.96
CA LYS A 102 -11.55 13.95 -7.39
C LYS A 102 -10.53 13.23 -8.28
N HIS A 103 -9.31 13.02 -7.80
CA HIS A 103 -8.18 12.60 -8.63
C HIS A 103 -7.57 11.24 -8.22
N GLY A 104 -7.95 10.70 -7.06
CA GLY A 104 -7.41 9.43 -6.54
C GLY A 104 -8.50 8.41 -6.23
N GLY A 105 -8.12 7.13 -6.22
CA GLY A 105 -8.99 6.06 -5.71
C GLY A 105 -9.18 6.17 -4.19
N SER A 106 -10.30 5.67 -3.67
CA SER A 106 -10.58 5.68 -2.21
C SER A 106 -9.48 4.99 -1.40
N GLU A 107 -8.93 3.91 -1.94
CA GLU A 107 -7.82 3.18 -1.33
C GLU A 107 -6.51 3.98 -1.32
N GLU A 108 -6.16 4.62 -2.44
CA GLU A 108 -4.94 5.42 -2.54
C GLU A 108 -4.96 6.59 -1.54
N LEU A 109 -6.09 7.30 -1.46
CA LEU A 109 -6.26 8.39 -0.51
C LEU A 109 -6.14 7.93 0.95
N LEU A 110 -6.63 6.72 1.24
CA LEU A 110 -6.49 6.12 2.56
C LEU A 110 -5.03 5.76 2.86
N MET A 111 -4.32 5.14 1.92
CA MET A 111 -2.88 4.86 2.06
C MET A 111 -2.07 6.15 2.28
N ARG A 112 -2.36 7.21 1.53
CA ARG A 112 -1.72 8.53 1.68
C ARG A 112 -1.97 9.12 3.05
N THR A 113 -3.23 9.13 3.48
CA THR A 113 -3.64 9.61 4.81
C THR A 113 -2.89 8.86 5.90
N ASN A 114 -2.87 7.53 5.83
CA ASN A 114 -2.24 6.69 6.83
C ASN A 114 -0.72 6.87 6.84
N ALA A 115 -0.08 7.04 5.67
CA ALA A 115 1.36 7.29 5.58
C ALA A 115 1.78 8.58 6.28
N ILE A 116 1.00 9.66 6.11
CA ILE A 116 1.24 10.94 6.80
C ILE A 116 0.98 10.83 8.30
N GLN A 117 -0.13 10.20 8.70
CA GLN A 117 -0.46 10.03 10.11
C GLN A 117 0.56 9.17 10.86
N GLU A 118 1.05 8.10 10.22
CA GLU A 118 2.12 7.24 10.74
C GLU A 118 3.40 8.05 10.97
N ALA A 119 3.84 8.82 9.95
CA ALA A 119 5.01 9.69 10.06
C ALA A 119 4.86 10.76 11.16
N HIS A 120 3.69 11.39 11.25
CA HIS A 120 3.41 12.37 12.29
C HIS A 120 3.49 11.74 13.68
N ARG A 121 2.92 10.54 13.85
CA ARG A 121 2.95 9.82 15.12
C ARG A 121 4.38 9.44 15.52
N ASP A 122 5.19 9.01 14.57
CA ASP A 122 6.61 8.71 14.81
C ASP A 122 7.37 9.98 15.23
N PHE A 123 7.11 11.10 14.55
CA PHE A 123 7.69 12.39 14.91
C PHE A 123 7.28 12.86 16.31
N VAL A 124 6.00 12.76 16.68
CA VAL A 124 5.50 13.13 18.01
C VAL A 124 6.18 12.31 19.12
N ARG A 125 6.57 11.07 18.82
CA ARG A 125 7.32 10.19 19.75
C ARG A 125 8.83 10.46 19.76
N SER A 126 9.35 11.33 18.90
CA SER A 126 10.77 11.61 18.77
C SER A 126 11.29 12.58 19.84
N SER A 127 12.59 12.50 20.12
CA SER A 127 13.29 13.47 20.98
C SER A 127 13.23 14.90 20.42
N LYS A 128 13.27 15.05 19.08
CA LYS A 128 13.12 16.33 18.40
C LYS A 128 11.81 17.01 18.79
N TYR A 129 10.68 16.30 18.68
CA TYR A 129 9.38 16.86 19.06
C TYR A 129 9.30 17.16 20.56
N ALA A 130 9.89 16.32 21.41
CA ALA A 130 9.96 16.56 22.86
C ALA A 130 10.70 17.87 23.20
N SER A 131 11.72 18.23 22.39
CA SER A 131 12.50 19.47 22.55
C SER A 131 11.83 20.74 22.03
N LEU A 132 10.73 20.62 21.27
CA LEU A 132 10.00 21.78 20.75
C LEU A 132 9.26 22.50 21.89
N ARG A 133 9.19 23.83 21.76
CA ARG A 133 8.39 24.70 22.63
C ARG A 133 6.90 24.38 22.52
#